data_AF-A0A7K3RSP8-F1
#
_entry.id   AF-A0A7K3RSP8-F1
#
_cell.length_a   1.000
_cell.length_b   1.000
_cell.length_c   1.000
_cell.angle_alpha   90.00
_cell.angle_beta   90.00
_cell.angle_gamma   90.00
#
_symmetry.space_group_name_H-M   'P 1'
#
loop_
_entity.id
_entity.type
_entity.pdbx_description
1 polymer ?
#
loop_
_entity_poly.entity_id
_entity_poly.type
_entity_poly.pdbx_seq_one_letter_code
_entity_poly.pdbx_strand_id
1 'polypeptide(L)'
;MPASSTGTILRTTAHILNYYGLHTGQQFATHDGRLDITAAIFRAATGKTPNCFLTDENAALLQIQVCEPAMDAIRMVSAILPSLPPTDPDTGRDDHIEHLCHWSTTPVWPGTDSPNHPEVIGVLLRAATAADALTAFPHQTERSAA
;
A
#
# COMPACT_ATOMS: atom_id res chain seq x y z
N MET A 1 -17.00 8.42 -11.65
CA MET A 1 -15.99 7.45 -12.11
C MET A 1 -16.31 6.12 -11.45
N PRO A 2 -16.37 5.00 -12.18
CA PRO A 2 -16.46 3.68 -11.55
C PRO A 2 -15.19 3.41 -10.72
N ALA A 3 -15.32 2.67 -9.62
CA ALA A 3 -14.17 2.30 -8.81
C ALA A 3 -13.34 1.23 -9.52
N SER A 4 -12.03 1.43 -9.57
CA SER A 4 -11.05 0.42 -9.97
C SER A 4 -10.91 -0.66 -8.89
N SER A 5 -10.36 -1.82 -9.24
CA SER A 5 -10.00 -2.86 -8.27
C SER A 5 -9.01 -2.31 -7.23
N THR A 6 -7.95 -1.64 -7.68
CA THR A 6 -6.95 -0.98 -6.84
C THR A 6 -7.59 0.07 -5.92
N GLY A 7 -8.44 0.94 -6.46
CA GLY A 7 -9.15 1.94 -5.68
C GLY A 7 -10.12 1.34 -4.66
N THR A 8 -10.72 0.19 -4.96
CA THR A 8 -11.56 -0.55 -4.00
C THR A 8 -10.70 -1.12 -2.87
N ILE A 9 -9.59 -1.78 -3.20
CA ILE A 9 -8.64 -2.33 -2.21
C ILE A 9 -8.17 -1.22 -1.26
N LEU A 10 -7.74 -0.08 -1.78
CA LEU A 10 -7.21 1.02 -0.97
C LEU A 10 -8.26 1.66 -0.04
N ARG A 11 -9.52 1.75 -0.47
CA ARG A 11 -10.61 2.17 0.42
C ARG A 11 -10.88 1.12 1.50
N THR A 12 -10.88 -0.15 1.15
CA THR A 12 -11.02 -1.24 2.13
C THR A 12 -9.85 -1.25 3.13
N THR A 13 -8.63 -0.99 2.69
CA THR A 13 -7.46 -0.80 3.57
C THR A 13 -7.70 0.33 4.56
N ALA A 14 -8.18 1.49 4.09
CA ALA A 14 -8.49 2.63 4.96
C ALA A 14 -9.54 2.26 6.03
N HIS A 15 -10.58 1.50 5.66
CA HIS A 15 -11.56 0.98 6.62
C HIS A 15 -10.95 -0.01 7.63
N ILE A 16 -10.09 -0.92 7.16
CA ILE A 16 -9.38 -1.87 8.03
C ILE A 16 -8.52 -1.12 9.04
N LEU A 17 -7.69 -0.18 8.61
CA LEU A 17 -6.84 0.59 9.52
C LEU A 17 -7.67 1.43 10.49
N ASN A 18 -8.72 2.10 10.02
CA ASN A 18 -9.59 2.90 10.89
C ASN A 18 -10.23 2.05 12.01
N TYR A 19 -10.58 0.79 11.73
CA TYR A 19 -11.22 -0.10 12.70
C TYR A 19 -10.21 -0.83 13.61
N TYR A 20 -9.17 -1.41 13.03
CA TYR A 20 -8.21 -2.26 13.75
C TYR A 20 -7.01 -1.49 14.30
N GLY A 21 -6.71 -0.31 13.76
CA GLY A 21 -5.56 0.51 14.11
C GLY A 21 -4.33 0.24 13.25
N LEU A 22 -3.51 1.29 13.09
CA LEU A 22 -2.21 1.22 12.44
C LEU A 22 -1.14 0.67 13.39
N HIS A 23 -0.34 -0.27 12.90
CA HIS A 23 0.87 -0.75 13.56
C HIS A 23 2.11 -0.16 12.87
N THR A 24 3.10 0.26 13.68
CA THR A 24 4.37 0.87 13.25
C THR A 24 5.59 0.16 13.85
N GLY A 25 5.42 -1.09 14.30
CA GLY A 25 6.50 -1.90 14.86
C GLY A 25 7.25 -2.70 13.81
N GLN A 26 8.06 -3.65 14.29
CA GLN A 26 8.95 -4.47 13.44
C GLN A 26 8.23 -5.57 12.67
N GLN A 27 7.06 -6.01 13.15
CA GLN A 27 6.27 -7.04 12.48
C GLN A 27 5.15 -6.39 11.67
N PHE A 28 4.53 -7.14 10.76
CA PHE A 28 3.46 -6.64 9.91
C PHE A 28 2.09 -6.62 10.63
N ALA A 29 1.97 -7.36 11.73
CA ALA A 29 0.77 -7.43 12.54
C ALA A 29 1.09 -7.55 14.03
N THR A 30 0.11 -7.26 14.87
CA THR A 30 0.16 -7.50 16.30
C THR A 30 -0.89 -8.51 16.76
N HIS A 31 -0.67 -9.12 17.92
CA HIS A 31 -1.61 -10.07 18.52
C HIS A 31 -2.98 -9.43 18.86
N ASP A 32 -3.03 -8.11 19.07
CA ASP A 32 -4.27 -7.36 19.26
C ASP A 32 -4.95 -6.93 17.94
N GLY A 33 -4.41 -7.34 16.79
CA GLY A 33 -5.06 -7.23 15.49
C GLY A 33 -4.76 -5.96 14.70
N ARG A 34 -3.88 -5.08 15.19
CA ARG A 34 -3.37 -3.94 14.39
C ARG A 34 -2.48 -4.45 13.27
N LEU A 35 -2.45 -3.71 12.17
CA LEU A 35 -1.72 -4.06 10.96
C LEU A 35 -0.85 -2.89 10.52
N ASP A 36 0.32 -3.19 9.99
CA ASP A 36 1.07 -2.22 9.19
C ASP A 36 0.28 -1.92 7.89
N ILE A 37 0.71 -0.89 7.18
CA ILE A 37 0.03 -0.47 5.96
C ILE A 37 0.04 -1.57 4.88
N THR A 38 1.13 -2.33 4.73
CA THR A 38 1.27 -3.30 3.65
C THR A 38 0.49 -4.59 3.92
N ALA A 39 0.42 -5.06 5.16
CA ALA A 39 -0.46 -6.14 5.59
C ALA A 39 -1.93 -5.74 5.53
N ALA A 40 -2.27 -4.51 5.86
CA ALA A 40 -3.65 -4.03 5.71
C ALA A 40 -4.08 -4.05 4.23
N ILE A 41 -3.18 -3.67 3.31
CA ILE A 41 -3.42 -3.79 1.86
C ILE A 41 -3.56 -5.26 1.45
N PHE A 42 -2.67 -6.13 1.89
CA PHE A 42 -2.77 -7.56 1.62
C PHE A 42 -4.09 -8.15 2.13
N ARG A 43 -4.52 -7.80 3.35
CA ARG A 43 -5.79 -8.22 3.93
C ARG A 43 -6.98 -7.69 3.13
N ALA A 44 -6.93 -6.44 2.69
CA ALA A 44 -7.97 -5.87 1.83
C ALA A 44 -8.08 -6.61 0.49
N ALA A 45 -6.95 -7.01 -0.09
CA ALA A 45 -6.90 -7.72 -1.37
C ALA A 45 -7.35 -9.19 -1.27
N THR A 46 -7.04 -9.86 -0.16
CA THR A 46 -7.18 -11.33 -0.06
C THR A 46 -8.23 -11.80 0.94
N GLY A 47 -8.65 -10.92 1.85
CA GLY A 47 -9.45 -11.28 3.02
C GLY A 47 -8.70 -12.07 4.10
N LYS A 48 -7.38 -12.23 3.99
CA LYS A 48 -6.56 -13.06 4.89
C LYS A 48 -5.51 -12.25 5.63
N THR A 49 -5.13 -12.74 6.81
CA THR A 49 -3.98 -12.25 7.60
C THR A 49 -3.15 -13.46 8.03
N PRO A 50 -2.12 -13.83 7.26
CA PRO A 50 -1.30 -15.00 7.56
C PRO A 50 -0.55 -14.86 8.90
N ASN A 51 -0.36 -15.97 9.61
CA ASN A 51 0.35 -15.96 10.90
C ASN A 51 1.80 -15.46 10.79
N CYS A 52 2.45 -15.61 9.63
CA CYS A 52 3.81 -15.09 9.44
C CYS A 52 3.88 -13.57 9.63
N PHE A 53 2.79 -12.82 9.46
CA PHE A 53 2.78 -11.38 9.71
C PHE A 53 3.06 -11.02 11.19
N LEU A 54 2.89 -11.98 12.10
CA LEU A 54 3.17 -11.82 13.54
C LEU A 54 4.59 -12.25 13.92
N THR A 55 5.26 -13.08 13.12
CA THR A 55 6.41 -13.87 13.60
C THR A 55 7.56 -14.05 12.61
N ASP A 56 7.35 -13.84 11.31
CA ASP A 56 8.31 -14.12 10.25
C ASP A 56 8.19 -13.09 9.13
N GLU A 57 9.04 -12.06 9.24
CA GLU A 57 9.10 -10.93 8.33
C GLU A 57 9.39 -11.36 6.89
N ASN A 58 10.34 -12.27 6.67
CA ASN A 58 10.73 -12.71 5.33
C ASN A 58 9.59 -13.47 4.64
N ALA A 59 8.91 -14.35 5.38
CA ALA A 59 7.74 -15.05 4.84
C ALA A 59 6.58 -14.08 4.58
N ALA A 60 6.38 -13.05 5.42
CA ALA A 60 5.38 -12.01 5.22
C ALA A 60 5.66 -11.20 3.94
N LEU A 61 6.90 -10.72 3.77
CA LEU A 61 7.36 -10.01 2.59
C LEU A 61 7.10 -10.82 1.32
N LEU A 62 7.49 -12.11 1.30
CA LEU A 62 7.25 -12.97 0.16
C LEU A 62 5.76 -13.10 -0.19
N GLN A 63 4.89 -13.27 0.82
CA GLN A 63 3.44 -13.35 0.60
C GLN A 63 2.88 -12.08 -0.04
N ILE A 64 3.34 -10.92 0.42
CA ILE A 64 2.93 -9.62 -0.14
C ILE A 64 3.45 -9.48 -1.57
N GLN A 65 4.73 -9.76 -1.82
CA GLN A 65 5.39 -9.63 -3.12
C GLN A 65 4.72 -10.47 -4.21
N VAL A 66 4.29 -11.71 -3.89
CA VAL A 66 3.63 -12.59 -4.87
C VAL A 66 2.14 -12.32 -5.05
N CYS A 67 1.55 -11.41 -4.26
CA CYS A 67 0.15 -11.03 -4.37
C CYS A 67 -0.01 -9.82 -5.29
N GLU A 68 -0.21 -10.07 -6.60
CA GLU A 68 -0.31 -9.01 -7.62
C GLU A 68 -1.29 -7.88 -7.24
N PRO A 69 -2.54 -8.15 -6.79
CA PRO A 69 -3.47 -7.07 -6.43
C PRO A 69 -3.00 -6.22 -5.24
N ALA A 70 -2.30 -6.84 -4.28
CA ALA A 70 -1.72 -6.11 -3.16
C ALA A 70 -0.54 -5.25 -3.63
N MET A 71 0.34 -5.80 -4.48
CA MET A 71 1.48 -5.07 -5.03
C MET A 71 1.05 -3.90 -5.92
N ASP A 72 -0.02 -4.02 -6.70
CA ASP A 72 -0.54 -2.91 -7.50
C ASP A 72 -1.08 -1.77 -6.62
N ALA A 73 -1.75 -2.11 -5.52
CA ALA A 73 -2.18 -1.13 -4.52
C ALA A 73 -0.99 -0.48 -3.78
N ILE A 74 0.02 -1.26 -3.41
CA ILE A 74 1.26 -0.77 -2.80
C ILE A 74 1.98 0.20 -3.75
N ARG A 75 2.15 -0.16 -5.03
CA ARG A 75 2.75 0.70 -6.06
C ARG A 75 1.95 1.99 -6.24
N MET A 76 0.63 1.92 -6.24
CA MET A 76 -0.23 3.11 -6.35
C MET A 76 -0.03 4.08 -5.19
N VAL A 77 0.03 3.56 -3.96
CA VAL A 77 0.32 4.39 -2.78
C VAL A 77 1.71 4.98 -2.89
N SER A 78 2.72 4.15 -3.18
CA SER A 78 4.11 4.57 -3.35
C SER A 78 4.24 5.70 -4.38
N ALA A 79 3.49 5.65 -5.48
CA ALA A 79 3.56 6.63 -6.57
C ALA A 79 3.02 8.01 -6.20
N ILE A 80 2.17 8.11 -5.16
CA ILE A 80 1.63 9.40 -4.70
C ILE A 80 2.36 9.98 -3.47
N LEU A 81 3.33 9.23 -2.91
CA LEU A 81 4.16 9.71 -1.83
C LEU A 81 5.16 10.77 -2.34
N PRO A 82 5.59 11.71 -1.49
CA PRO A 82 6.52 12.77 -1.89
C PRO A 82 7.96 12.28 -2.10
N SER A 83 8.29 11.08 -1.62
CA SER A 83 9.58 10.41 -1.77
C SER A 83 9.55 9.33 -2.85
N LEU A 84 10.72 8.98 -3.36
CA LEU A 84 10.89 7.84 -4.26
C LEU A 84 11.15 6.57 -3.44
N PRO A 85 10.71 5.40 -3.93
CA PRO A 85 11.09 4.13 -3.33
C PRO A 85 12.61 3.92 -3.40
N PRO A 86 13.22 3.26 -2.41
CA PRO A 86 14.60 2.83 -2.51
C PRO A 86 14.74 1.73 -3.58
N THR A 87 15.95 1.58 -4.13
CA THR A 87 16.27 0.45 -5.02
C THR A 87 16.80 -0.70 -4.19
N ASP A 88 16.16 -1.86 -4.29
CA ASP A 88 16.61 -3.12 -3.70
C ASP A 88 18.00 -3.49 -4.28
N PRO A 89 19.03 -3.63 -3.43
CA PRO A 89 20.38 -3.95 -3.88
C PRO A 89 20.51 -5.34 -4.52
N ASP A 90 19.65 -6.29 -4.17
CA ASP A 90 19.70 -7.67 -4.65
C ASP A 90 19.02 -7.82 -6.02
N THR A 91 17.91 -7.10 -6.24
CA THR A 91 17.13 -7.21 -7.48
C THR A 91 17.30 -6.05 -8.46
N GLY A 92 17.83 -4.91 -7.99
CA GLY A 92 17.96 -3.68 -8.78
C GLY A 92 16.61 -3.03 -9.12
N ARG A 93 15.53 -3.39 -8.40
CA ARG A 93 14.18 -2.88 -8.62
C ARG A 93 13.75 -1.99 -7.45
N ASP A 94 12.77 -1.12 -7.71
CA ASP A 94 12.19 -0.29 -6.65
C ASP A 94 11.48 -1.15 -5.59
N ASP A 95 11.88 -0.99 -4.33
CA ASP A 95 11.24 -1.65 -3.19
C ASP A 95 10.10 -0.78 -2.65
N HIS A 96 8.93 -0.98 -3.24
CA HIS A 96 7.73 -0.27 -2.82
C HIS A 96 7.18 -0.75 -1.46
N ILE A 97 7.53 -1.94 -1.00
CA ILE A 97 7.10 -2.43 0.32
C ILE A 97 7.90 -1.68 1.38
N GLU A 98 9.23 -1.68 1.25
CA GLU A 98 10.11 -0.92 2.14
C GLU A 98 9.75 0.56 2.13
N HIS A 99 9.47 1.15 0.96
CA HIS A 99 9.07 2.54 0.86
C HIS A 99 7.84 2.87 1.73
N LEU A 100 6.79 2.04 1.68
CA LEU A 100 5.58 2.25 2.47
C LEU A 100 5.82 2.03 3.96
N CYS A 101 6.51 0.96 4.32
CA CYS A 101 6.86 0.66 5.71
C CYS A 101 7.65 1.82 6.31
N HIS A 102 8.73 2.24 5.65
CA HIS A 102 9.57 3.34 6.09
C HIS A 102 8.82 4.66 6.17
N TRP A 103 8.03 5.02 5.14
CA TRP A 103 7.24 6.26 5.15
C TRP A 103 6.26 6.31 6.33
N SER A 104 5.64 5.18 6.68
CA SER A 104 4.67 5.11 7.77
C SER A 104 5.29 5.23 9.17
N THR A 105 6.61 5.01 9.30
CA THR A 105 7.34 5.02 10.57
C THR A 105 8.34 6.16 10.70
N THR A 106 8.68 6.84 9.62
CA THR A 106 9.76 7.83 9.57
C THR A 106 9.22 9.22 9.23
N PRO A 107 9.67 10.27 9.93
CA PRO A 107 9.40 11.64 9.51
C PRO A 107 9.86 11.93 8.08
N VAL A 108 9.01 12.60 7.31
CA VAL A 108 9.35 13.03 5.94
C VAL A 108 10.47 14.09 5.96
N TRP A 109 10.53 14.92 7.02
CA TRP A 109 11.55 15.97 7.18
C TRP A 109 12.20 15.91 8.56
N PRO A 110 13.49 16.33 8.70
CA PRO A 110 14.11 16.49 10.00
C PRO A 110 13.29 17.43 10.88
N GLY A 111 12.89 16.97 12.08
CA GLY A 111 12.12 17.76 13.04
C GLY A 111 10.60 17.72 12.84
N THR A 112 10.07 16.90 11.92
CA THR A 112 8.64 16.56 11.86
C THR A 112 8.37 15.21 12.51
N ASP A 113 7.11 14.91 12.74
CA ASP A 113 6.68 13.57 13.15
C ASP A 113 6.51 12.65 11.93
N SER A 114 6.55 11.33 12.16
CA SER A 114 6.05 10.34 11.20
C SER A 114 4.55 10.55 10.97
N PRO A 115 3.99 10.14 9.82
CA PRO A 115 2.57 10.30 9.56
C PRO A 115 1.73 9.61 10.65
N ASN A 116 0.74 10.32 11.16
CA ASN A 116 -0.21 9.76 12.10
C ASN A 116 -1.29 8.93 11.36
N HIS A 117 -2.08 8.20 12.13
CA HIS A 117 -3.08 7.29 11.58
C HIS A 117 -4.11 7.98 10.64
N PRO A 118 -4.72 9.13 10.98
CA PRO A 118 -5.52 9.91 10.03
C PRO A 118 -4.80 10.31 8.73
N GLU A 119 -3.53 10.66 8.79
CA GLU A 119 -2.74 11.03 7.61
C GLU A 119 -2.53 9.83 6.68
N VAL A 120 -2.27 8.64 7.24
CA VAL A 120 -2.20 7.38 6.50
C VAL A 120 -3.51 7.07 5.79
N ILE A 121 -4.65 7.18 6.49
CA ILE A 121 -5.98 7.03 5.89
C ILE A 121 -6.18 8.04 4.75
N GLY A 122 -5.80 9.30 4.96
CA GLY A 122 -5.91 10.35 3.94
C GLY A 122 -5.11 10.04 2.67
N VAL A 123 -3.89 9.51 2.81
CA VAL A 123 -3.06 9.06 1.68
C VAL A 123 -3.73 7.90 0.93
N LEU A 124 -4.23 6.88 1.64
CA LEU A 124 -4.91 5.74 1.02
C LEU A 124 -6.12 6.17 0.18
N LEU A 125 -6.93 7.11 0.68
CA LEU A 125 -8.09 7.62 -0.04
C LEU A 125 -7.71 8.48 -1.26
N ARG A 126 -6.60 9.24 -1.19
CA ARG A 126 -6.06 9.95 -2.36
C ARG A 126 -5.53 8.98 -3.40
N ALA A 127 -4.79 7.96 -3.00
CA ALA A 127 -4.29 6.91 -3.89
C ALA A 127 -5.45 6.17 -4.57
N ALA A 128 -6.52 5.86 -3.83
CA ALA A 128 -7.72 5.25 -4.39
C ALA A 128 -8.38 6.14 -5.47
N THR A 129 -8.44 7.44 -5.23
CA THR A 129 -8.98 8.41 -6.18
C THR A 129 -8.12 8.51 -7.44
N ALA A 130 -6.79 8.51 -7.28
CA ALA A 130 -5.85 8.49 -8.40
C ALA A 130 -5.98 7.21 -9.24
N ALA A 131 -6.12 6.05 -8.60
CA ALA A 131 -6.32 4.77 -9.28
C ALA A 131 -7.58 4.78 -10.15
N ASP A 132 -8.70 5.27 -9.61
CA ASP A 132 -9.95 5.36 -10.35
C ASP A 132 -9.85 6.30 -11.56
N ALA A 133 -9.13 7.41 -11.41
CA ALA A 133 -8.90 8.36 -12.51
C ALA A 133 -8.10 7.72 -13.65
N LEU A 134 -7.07 6.90 -13.36
CA LEU A 134 -6.28 6.22 -14.37
C LEU A 134 -7.09 5.19 -15.16
N THR A 135 -8.03 4.50 -14.52
CA THR A 135 -8.88 3.50 -15.18
C THR A 135 -10.06 4.09 -15.95
N ALA A 136 -10.35 5.37 -15.77
CA ALA A 136 -11.52 6.01 -16.35
C ALA A 136 -11.29 6.60 -17.75
N PHE A 137 -10.05 6.66 -18.23
CA PHE A 137 -9.77 7.04 -19.61
C PHE A 137 -10.08 5.86 -20.55
N PRO A 138 -11.06 5.96 -21.46
CA PRO A 138 -11.22 4.95 -22.49
C PRO A 138 -9.98 4.97 -23.38
N HIS A 139 -9.42 3.79 -23.66
CA HIS A 139 -8.47 3.62 -24.75
C HIS A 139 -9.05 4.30 -26.00
N GLN A 140 -8.50 5.44 -26.40
CA GLN A 140 -8.70 5.94 -27.75
C GLN A 140 -7.98 4.95 -28.66
N THR A 141 -8.71 3.94 -29.14
CA THR A 141 -8.23 3.12 -30.24
C THR A 141 -8.03 4.06 -31.41
N GLU A 142 -6.78 4.37 -31.71
CA GLU A 142 -6.41 5.12 -32.91
C GLU A 142 -7.06 4.41 -34.10
N ARG A 143 -8.09 5.05 -34.68
CA ARG A 143 -8.57 4.66 -35.99
C ARG A 143 -7.44 5.01 -36.96
N SER A 144 -6.70 4.00 -37.41
CA SER A 144 -5.92 4.10 -38.65
C SER A 144 -6.88 4.58 -39.75
N ALA A 145 -6.67 5.81 -40.20
CA ALA A 145 -7.23 6.27 -41.46
C ALA A 145 -6.36 5.69 -42.58
N ALA A 146 -7.03 4.93 -43.45
CA ALA A 146 -6.53 4.43 -44.73
C ALA A 146 -6.34 5.56 -45.75
#